data_AF-A0AAW4P5Y1-F1
#
_entry.id   AF-A0AAW4P5Y1-F1
#
_cell.length_a   1.000
_cell.length_b   1.000
_cell.length_c   1.000
_cell.angle_alpha   90.00
_cell.angle_beta   90.00
_cell.angle_gamma   90.00
#
_symmetry.space_group_name_H-M   'P 1'
#
loop_
_entity.id
_entity.type
_entity.pdbx_description
1 polymer ?
#
loop_
_entity_poly.entity_id
_entity_poly.type
_entity_poly.pdbx_seq_one_letter_code
_entity_poly.pdbx_strand_id
1 'polypeptide(L)'
;MLKISFFTLFIRYLKTSTIRHPDIFGLKDFSPTELVSQGYELVGDPTDFHFYEKDYVVGYHNKKLNIVFKRYFYLDENAGSGFSIGRGASLISLLKCYKAVCLADGIAEPVFDFYFSEDKKEGAVIVGDSVVVRFNQWSTKGQYSIVTIESDFSESALFSQVSTNAVKSTLHAYDYRLLLSKPASRREPNALSRLANFLSA
;
A
#
# COMPACT_ATOMS: atom_id res chain seq x y z
N MET A 1 9.30 13.50 -12.23
CA MET A 1 7.85 13.20 -12.19
C MET A 1 7.59 12.03 -13.13
N LEU A 2 6.88 11.00 -12.66
CA LEU A 2 6.55 9.85 -13.50
C LEU A 2 5.42 10.20 -14.48
N LYS A 3 5.43 9.57 -15.65
CA LYS A 3 4.38 9.70 -16.69
C LYS A 3 3.14 8.84 -16.42
N ILE A 4 3.00 8.34 -15.20
CA ILE A 4 1.89 7.48 -14.74
C ILE A 4 1.21 8.14 -13.55
N SER A 5 -0.12 7.97 -13.44
CA SER A 5 -0.87 8.42 -12.27
C SER A 5 -0.67 7.45 -11.09
N PHE A 6 -0.85 7.95 -9.86
CA PHE A 6 -0.80 7.13 -8.65
C PHE A 6 -1.80 5.96 -8.71
N PHE A 7 -3.04 6.20 -9.14
CA PHE A 7 -4.04 5.16 -9.24
C PHE A 7 -3.66 4.10 -10.26
N THR A 8 -3.17 4.49 -11.44
CA THR A 8 -2.72 3.53 -12.45
C THR A 8 -1.54 2.70 -11.95
N LEU A 9 -0.59 3.33 -11.24
CA LEU A 9 0.55 2.65 -10.63
C LEU A 9 0.08 1.64 -9.57
N PHE A 10 -0.84 2.05 -8.70
CA PHE A 10 -1.41 1.20 -7.66
C PHE A 10 -2.16 0.00 -8.23
N ILE A 11 -3.01 0.19 -9.24
CA ILE A 11 -3.76 -0.89 -9.87
C ILE A 11 -2.82 -1.90 -10.53
N ARG A 12 -1.74 -1.42 -11.17
CA ARG A 12 -0.69 -2.32 -11.69
C ARG A 12 -0.05 -3.13 -10.56
N TYR A 13 0.30 -2.46 -9.46
CA TYR A 13 0.86 -3.14 -8.29
C TYR A 13 -0.08 -4.20 -7.72
N LEU A 14 -1.37 -3.90 -7.54
CA LEU A 14 -2.34 -4.87 -7.03
C LEU A 14 -2.52 -6.10 -7.92
N LYS A 15 -2.35 -5.97 -9.23
CA LYS A 15 -2.51 -7.10 -10.16
C LYS A 15 -1.36 -8.10 -10.10
N THR A 16 -0.16 -7.66 -9.71
CA THR A 16 1.05 -8.48 -9.77
C THR A 16 1.79 -8.57 -8.44
N SER A 17 1.31 -7.90 -7.40
CA SER A 17 1.94 -7.70 -6.08
C SER A 17 3.36 -7.10 -6.12
N THR A 18 3.93 -6.86 -7.30
CA THR A 18 5.23 -6.23 -7.48
C THR A 18 5.27 -5.51 -8.83
N ILE A 19 5.99 -4.40 -8.94
CA ILE A 19 6.17 -3.73 -10.24
C ILE A 19 7.15 -4.51 -11.11
N ARG A 20 6.72 -4.94 -12.30
CA ARG A 20 7.56 -5.67 -13.26
C ARG A 20 8.10 -4.80 -14.41
N HIS A 21 7.72 -3.52 -14.45
CA HIS A 21 8.00 -2.60 -15.55
C HIS A 21 9.02 -1.53 -15.13
N PRO A 22 10.34 -1.78 -15.31
CA PRO A 22 11.41 -0.85 -14.95
C PRO A 22 11.33 0.47 -15.73
N ASP A 23 10.79 0.44 -16.94
CA ASP A 23 10.60 1.59 -17.83
C ASP A 23 9.73 2.70 -17.22
N ILE A 24 8.80 2.34 -16.31
CA ILE A 24 7.97 3.31 -15.56
C ILE A 24 8.87 4.29 -14.81
N PHE A 25 10.00 3.81 -14.30
CA PHE A 25 10.94 4.55 -13.46
C PHE A 25 12.15 5.07 -14.25
N GLY A 26 12.16 4.88 -15.57
CA GLY A 26 13.28 5.23 -16.44
C GLY A 26 14.47 4.28 -16.33
N LEU A 27 14.25 3.06 -15.84
CA LEU A 27 15.28 2.04 -15.67
C LEU A 27 15.29 1.07 -16.85
N LYS A 28 16.44 0.47 -17.16
CA LYS A 28 16.54 -0.65 -18.10
C LYS A 28 16.03 -1.96 -17.50
N ASP A 29 16.43 -2.23 -16.27
CA ASP A 29 16.05 -3.38 -15.48
C ASP A 29 16.05 -3.02 -13.99
N PHE A 30 15.74 -3.99 -13.14
CA PHE A 30 15.80 -3.82 -11.68
C PHE A 30 17.07 -4.47 -11.09
N SER A 31 18.18 -4.52 -11.83
CA SER A 31 19.44 -5.00 -11.26
C SER A 31 20.01 -3.99 -10.25
N PRO A 32 20.72 -4.45 -9.20
CA PRO A 32 21.41 -3.56 -8.26
C PRO A 32 22.32 -2.53 -8.96
N THR A 33 23.04 -2.95 -10.00
CA THR A 33 23.92 -2.07 -10.78
C THR A 33 23.14 -0.95 -11.47
N GLU A 34 22.03 -1.26 -12.13
CA GLU A 34 21.18 -0.25 -12.78
C GLU A 34 20.58 0.69 -11.73
N LEU A 35 20.04 0.17 -10.62
CA LEU A 35 19.46 0.96 -9.54
C LEU A 35 20.47 1.96 -8.96
N VAL A 36 21.68 1.51 -8.62
CA VAL A 36 22.76 2.37 -8.13
C VAL A 36 23.16 3.41 -9.18
N SER A 37 23.31 3.00 -10.45
CA SER A 37 23.66 3.93 -11.54
C SER A 37 22.62 5.02 -11.76
N GLN A 38 21.35 4.72 -11.43
CA GLN A 38 20.22 5.64 -11.52
C GLN A 38 20.00 6.39 -10.21
N GLY A 39 20.91 6.30 -9.23
CA GLY A 39 20.87 7.07 -7.99
C GLY A 39 19.78 6.60 -7.02
N TYR A 40 19.51 5.30 -6.98
CA TYR A 40 18.79 4.71 -5.85
C TYR A 40 19.73 4.55 -4.65
N GLU A 41 19.18 4.78 -3.46
CA GLU A 41 19.90 4.63 -2.20
C GLU A 41 19.73 3.21 -1.68
N LEU A 42 20.84 2.57 -1.31
CA LEU A 42 20.84 1.27 -0.64
C LEU A 42 20.51 1.43 0.84
N VAL A 43 19.57 0.65 1.33
CA VAL A 43 19.20 0.55 2.75
C VAL A 43 19.30 -0.90 3.20
N GLY A 44 20.10 -1.14 4.24
CA GLY A 44 20.40 -2.48 4.76
C GLY A 44 21.75 -3.02 4.27
N ASP A 45 22.01 -4.29 4.57
CA ASP A 45 23.22 -5.01 4.17
C ASP A 45 22.93 -5.86 2.91
N PRO A 46 23.66 -5.69 1.79
CA PRO A 46 23.49 -6.49 0.58
C PRO A 46 23.62 -8.01 0.78
N THR A 47 24.29 -8.43 1.86
CA THR A 47 24.46 -9.84 2.23
C THR A 47 23.30 -10.41 3.06
N ASP A 48 22.26 -9.61 3.28
CA ASP A 48 21.01 -9.99 3.95
C ASP A 48 19.80 -9.38 3.21
N PHE A 49 18.64 -9.31 3.87
CA PHE A 49 17.48 -8.60 3.38
C PHE A 49 17.73 -7.09 3.35
N HIS A 50 17.62 -6.50 2.16
CA HIS A 50 17.89 -5.09 1.92
C HIS A 50 16.97 -4.54 0.83
N PHE A 51 17.03 -3.23 0.60
CA PHE A 51 16.33 -2.62 -0.51
C PHE A 51 17.02 -1.39 -1.05
N TYR A 52 16.67 -1.08 -2.29
CA TYR A 52 17.02 0.17 -2.95
C TYR A 52 15.80 1.07 -2.99
N GLU A 53 15.95 2.34 -2.62
CA GLU A 53 14.85 3.29 -2.65
C GLU A 53 15.17 4.59 -3.40
N LYS A 54 14.12 5.19 -3.97
CA LYS A 54 14.22 6.48 -4.65
C LYS A 54 12.91 7.26 -4.62
N ASP A 55 13.02 8.58 -4.45
CA ASP A 55 11.91 9.51 -4.50
C ASP A 55 11.39 9.74 -5.92
N TYR A 56 10.06 9.77 -6.02
CA TYR A 56 9.33 10.10 -7.23
C TYR A 56 8.14 11.01 -6.93
N VAL A 57 7.67 11.68 -7.99
CA VAL A 57 6.45 12.48 -7.96
C VAL A 57 5.49 11.93 -9.01
N VAL A 58 4.27 11.62 -8.60
CA VAL A 58 3.20 11.11 -9.48
C VAL A 58 2.00 12.07 -9.50
N GLY A 59 1.20 11.99 -10.55
CA GLY A 59 -0.09 12.67 -10.59
C GLY A 59 -1.10 11.97 -9.67
N TYR A 60 -1.86 12.75 -8.90
CA TYR A 60 -2.91 12.25 -8.00
C TYR A 60 -4.09 13.21 -7.98
N HIS A 61 -5.21 12.83 -8.62
CA HIS A 61 -6.29 13.76 -8.98
C HIS A 61 -5.72 15.01 -9.68
N ASN A 62 -6.05 16.21 -9.17
CA ASN A 62 -5.58 17.49 -9.71
C ASN A 62 -4.32 18.01 -9.01
N LYS A 63 -3.60 17.15 -8.27
CA LYS A 63 -2.38 17.52 -7.52
C LYS A 63 -1.25 16.53 -7.78
N LYS A 64 -0.07 16.88 -7.26
CA LYS A 64 1.12 16.01 -7.23
C LYS A 64 1.16 15.26 -5.90
N LEU A 65 1.72 14.05 -5.93
CA LEU A 65 1.95 13.22 -4.75
C LEU A 65 3.39 12.70 -4.79
N ASN A 66 4.11 12.90 -3.69
CA ASN A 66 5.44 12.31 -3.50
C ASN A 66 5.26 10.84 -3.11
N ILE A 67 6.05 9.98 -3.71
CA ILE A 67 6.14 8.56 -3.36
C ILE A 67 7.62 8.16 -3.32
N VAL A 68 7.95 7.20 -2.47
CA VAL A 68 9.24 6.50 -2.49
C VAL A 68 8.97 5.14 -3.08
N PHE A 69 9.65 4.77 -4.16
CA PHE A 69 9.63 3.40 -4.67
C PHE A 69 10.76 2.62 -4.01
N LYS A 70 10.44 1.42 -3.53
CA LYS A 70 11.39 0.50 -2.90
C LYS A 70 11.47 -0.78 -3.71
N ARG A 71 12.69 -1.25 -3.97
CA ARG A 71 12.95 -2.56 -4.57
C ARG A 71 13.68 -3.43 -3.55
N TYR A 72 13.02 -4.52 -3.14
CA TYR A 72 13.50 -5.42 -2.10
C TYR A 72 14.30 -6.57 -2.69
N PHE A 73 15.35 -6.95 -1.97
CA PHE A 73 16.24 -8.06 -2.29
C PHE A 73 16.50 -8.90 -1.04
N TYR A 74 16.74 -10.19 -1.25
CA TYR A 74 17.37 -11.06 -0.27
C TYR A 74 18.59 -11.67 -0.93
N LEU A 75 19.78 -11.37 -0.40
CA LEU A 75 21.03 -11.61 -1.14
C LEU A 75 20.91 -10.94 -2.53
N ASP A 76 21.27 -11.64 -3.60
CA ASP A 76 21.19 -11.11 -4.97
C ASP A 76 19.82 -11.35 -5.64
N GLU A 77 18.87 -11.97 -4.94
CA GLU A 77 17.57 -12.33 -5.50
C GLU A 77 16.52 -11.23 -5.28
N ASN A 78 15.71 -11.00 -6.32
CA ASN A 78 14.63 -10.05 -6.25
C ASN A 78 13.51 -10.58 -5.35
N ALA A 79 13.25 -9.90 -4.23
CA ALA A 79 12.16 -10.27 -3.34
C ALA A 79 10.85 -9.62 -3.79
N GLY A 80 10.89 -8.36 -4.21
CA GLY A 80 9.70 -7.65 -4.69
C GLY A 80 9.84 -6.14 -4.66
N SER A 81 8.74 -5.44 -4.46
CA SER A 81 8.73 -3.98 -4.38
C SER A 81 7.66 -3.45 -3.45
N GLY A 82 7.79 -2.19 -3.05
CA GLY A 82 6.80 -1.49 -2.25
C GLY A 82 6.88 0.01 -2.45
N PHE A 83 5.97 0.72 -1.80
CA PHE A 83 5.89 2.17 -1.86
C PHE A 83 5.73 2.77 -0.47
N SER A 84 6.45 3.86 -0.20
CA SER A 84 6.07 4.81 0.84
C SER A 84 5.37 6.00 0.20
N ILE A 85 4.26 6.44 0.80
CA ILE A 85 3.38 7.44 0.24
C ILE A 85 3.48 8.72 1.07
N GLY A 86 3.82 9.81 0.40
CA GLY A 86 3.81 11.14 1.00
C GLY A 86 2.40 11.56 1.42
N ARG A 87 2.31 12.63 2.20
CA ARG A 87 1.04 13.06 2.78
C ARG A 87 -0.03 13.35 1.71
N GLY A 88 -1.25 12.89 1.99
CA GLY A 88 -2.45 13.38 1.32
C GLY A 88 -3.08 12.45 0.28
N ALA A 89 -2.62 11.20 0.16
CA ALA A 89 -3.34 10.15 -0.56
C ALA A 89 -4.39 9.50 0.34
N SER A 90 -5.67 9.59 -0.04
CA SER A 90 -6.80 9.04 0.71
C SER A 90 -6.91 7.52 0.56
N LEU A 91 -7.09 6.81 1.68
CA LEU A 91 -7.43 5.39 1.67
C LEU A 91 -8.77 5.15 0.93
N ILE A 92 -9.81 5.92 1.23
CA ILE A 92 -11.13 5.73 0.62
C ILE A 92 -11.06 5.92 -0.90
N SER A 93 -10.32 6.92 -1.39
CA SER A 93 -10.18 7.12 -2.84
C SER A 93 -9.51 5.92 -3.53
N LEU A 94 -8.51 5.31 -2.86
CA LEU A 94 -7.81 4.13 -3.35
C LEU A 94 -8.73 2.92 -3.44
N LEU A 95 -9.47 2.64 -2.36
CA LEU A 95 -10.41 1.51 -2.30
C LEU A 95 -11.56 1.68 -3.30
N LYS A 96 -12.08 2.90 -3.47
CA LYS A 96 -13.07 3.22 -4.52
C LYS A 96 -12.53 2.95 -5.91
N CYS A 97 -11.30 3.38 -6.19
CA CYS A 97 -10.67 3.13 -7.48
C CYS A 97 -10.50 1.64 -7.75
N TYR A 98 -10.07 0.86 -6.75
CA TYR A 98 -9.92 -0.58 -6.89
C TYR A 98 -11.26 -1.30 -7.08
N LYS A 99 -12.27 -0.99 -6.26
CA LYS A 99 -13.64 -1.51 -6.42
C LYS A 99 -14.16 -1.24 -7.84
N ALA A 100 -13.98 -0.03 -8.37
CA ALA A 100 -14.41 0.31 -9.73
C ALA A 100 -13.67 -0.50 -10.82
N VAL A 101 -12.37 -0.76 -10.65
CA VAL A 101 -11.59 -1.58 -11.58
C VAL A 101 -12.02 -3.05 -11.53
N CYS A 102 -12.20 -3.63 -10.34
CA CYS A 102 -12.69 -4.99 -10.20
C CYS A 102 -14.04 -5.18 -10.89
N LEU A 103 -14.98 -4.27 -10.67
CA LEU A 103 -16.30 -4.31 -11.31
C LEU A 103 -16.21 -4.17 -12.83
N ALA A 104 -15.35 -3.29 -13.34
CA ALA A 104 -15.11 -3.14 -14.78
C ALA A 104 -14.47 -4.40 -15.41
N ASP A 105 -13.61 -5.09 -14.66
CA ASP A 105 -12.98 -6.36 -15.06
C ASP A 105 -13.92 -7.57 -14.85
N GLY A 106 -15.17 -7.37 -14.42
CA GLY A 106 -16.15 -8.44 -14.18
C GLY A 106 -15.86 -9.30 -12.95
N ILE A 107 -14.98 -8.85 -12.06
CA ILE A 107 -14.62 -9.52 -10.81
C ILE A 107 -15.65 -9.15 -9.76
N ALA A 108 -15.97 -10.11 -8.88
CA ALA A 108 -16.79 -9.86 -7.70
C ALA A 108 -16.22 -8.69 -6.87
N GLU A 109 -17.08 -8.07 -6.05
CA GLU A 109 -16.65 -6.97 -5.19
C GLU A 109 -15.47 -7.42 -4.31
N PRO A 110 -14.35 -6.67 -4.31
CA PRO A 110 -13.16 -7.08 -3.58
C PRO A 110 -13.41 -7.10 -2.07
N VAL A 111 -12.87 -8.13 -1.41
CA VAL A 111 -12.87 -8.22 0.05
C VAL A 111 -11.73 -7.38 0.62
N PHE A 112 -12.02 -6.68 1.71
CA PHE A 112 -11.08 -5.83 2.42
C PHE A 112 -10.98 -6.27 3.89
N ASP A 113 -9.84 -6.83 4.27
CA ASP A 113 -9.61 -7.22 5.65
C ASP A 113 -8.91 -6.10 6.40
N PHE A 114 -9.65 -5.43 7.28
CA PHE A 114 -9.14 -4.30 8.04
C PHE A 114 -8.52 -4.73 9.38
N TYR A 115 -7.43 -4.07 9.72
CA TYR A 115 -6.71 -4.21 10.97
C TYR A 115 -6.41 -2.84 11.54
N PHE A 116 -6.57 -2.66 12.85
CA PHE A 116 -6.35 -1.37 13.51
C PHE A 116 -5.51 -1.50 14.76
N SER A 117 -4.82 -0.40 15.07
CA SER A 117 -4.29 -0.11 16.41
C SER A 117 -5.44 0.05 17.41
N GLU A 118 -5.15 -0.10 18.71
CA GLU A 118 -6.16 0.03 19.76
C GLU A 118 -6.92 1.37 19.71
N ASP A 119 -6.21 2.47 19.44
CA ASP A 119 -6.80 3.81 19.35
C ASP A 119 -7.44 4.13 17.99
N LYS A 120 -7.33 3.18 17.04
CA LYS A 120 -7.83 3.24 15.67
C LYS A 120 -7.27 4.42 14.86
N LYS A 121 -6.18 5.07 15.28
CA LYS A 121 -5.55 6.13 14.46
C LYS A 121 -4.69 5.55 13.36
N GLU A 122 -4.18 4.36 13.55
CA GLU A 122 -3.36 3.63 12.57
C GLU A 122 -4.00 2.29 12.24
N GLY A 123 -3.74 1.80 11.04
CA GLY A 123 -4.22 0.51 10.62
C GLY A 123 -3.63 0.06 9.30
N ALA A 124 -4.12 -1.08 8.86
CA ALA A 124 -3.81 -1.67 7.58
C ALA A 124 -5.07 -2.29 6.98
N VAL A 125 -5.13 -2.33 5.66
CA VAL A 125 -6.08 -3.17 4.95
C VAL A 125 -5.29 -4.18 4.11
N ILE A 126 -5.66 -5.44 4.21
CA ILE A 126 -5.15 -6.50 3.34
C ILE A 126 -6.12 -6.65 2.17
N VAL A 127 -5.57 -6.64 0.95
CA VAL A 127 -6.28 -6.72 -0.32
C VAL A 127 -5.73 -7.91 -1.11
N GLY A 128 -6.61 -8.78 -1.60
CA GLY A 128 -6.22 -9.95 -2.40
C GLY A 128 -5.24 -10.86 -1.66
N ASP A 129 -5.48 -11.06 -0.36
CA ASP A 129 -4.75 -11.94 0.57
C ASP A 129 -3.25 -11.64 0.80
N SER A 130 -2.65 -10.72 0.05
CA SER A 130 -1.19 -10.53 0.03
C SER A 130 -0.75 -9.08 0.02
N VAL A 131 -1.56 -8.14 -0.46
CA VAL A 131 -1.18 -6.72 -0.51
C VAL A 131 -1.65 -6.01 0.74
N VAL A 132 -0.71 -5.40 1.45
CA VAL A 132 -0.92 -4.58 2.64
C VAL A 132 -0.87 -3.11 2.28
N VAL A 133 -1.96 -2.39 2.56
CA VAL A 133 -1.97 -0.93 2.52
C VAL A 133 -2.03 -0.41 3.95
N ARG A 134 -0.91 0.10 4.46
CA ARG A 134 -0.88 0.77 5.77
C ARG A 134 -1.40 2.19 5.64
N PHE A 135 -2.14 2.62 6.64
CA PHE A 135 -2.73 3.95 6.70
C PHE A 135 -2.71 4.49 8.12
N ASN A 136 -2.78 5.81 8.24
CA ASN A 136 -2.95 6.47 9.53
C ASN A 136 -3.78 7.75 9.41
N GLN A 137 -4.17 8.26 10.56
CA GLN A 137 -4.88 9.51 10.73
C GLN A 137 -3.90 10.59 11.17
N TRP A 138 -3.39 11.37 10.22
CA TRP A 138 -2.50 12.50 10.49
C TRP A 138 -3.19 13.66 11.24
N SER A 139 -4.52 13.75 11.17
CA SER A 139 -5.27 14.83 11.84
C SER A 139 -6.62 14.35 12.36
N THR A 140 -7.02 14.84 13.53
CA THR A 140 -8.25 14.45 14.23
C THR A 140 -9.55 14.70 13.43
N LYS A 141 -9.51 15.65 12.49
CA LYS A 141 -10.63 15.96 11.55
C LYS A 141 -10.47 15.29 10.18
N GLY A 142 -9.34 14.66 9.92
CA GLY A 142 -8.97 14.08 8.63
C GLY A 142 -9.65 12.74 8.33
N GLN A 143 -9.41 12.26 7.11
CA GLN A 143 -9.62 10.88 6.71
C GLN A 143 -8.33 10.08 6.93
N TYR A 144 -8.40 8.75 6.84
CA TYR A 144 -7.20 7.93 6.76
C TYR A 144 -6.42 8.23 5.48
N SER A 145 -5.11 8.44 5.64
CA SER A 145 -4.18 8.62 4.55
C SER A 145 -3.27 7.40 4.45
N ILE A 146 -2.96 7.01 3.22
CA ILE A 146 -2.05 5.89 2.95
C ILE A 146 -0.64 6.29 3.35
N VAL A 147 0.08 5.35 3.95
CA VAL A 147 1.47 5.50 4.40
C VAL A 147 2.38 4.58 3.60
N THR A 148 2.03 3.30 3.49
CA THR A 148 2.78 2.35 2.66
C THR A 148 1.85 1.42 1.89
N ILE A 149 2.36 0.91 0.79
CA ILE A 149 1.76 -0.18 0.01
C ILE A 149 2.86 -1.21 -0.19
N GLU A 150 2.68 -2.39 0.37
CA GLU A 150 3.64 -3.50 0.35
C GLU A 150 2.89 -4.80 0.09
N SER A 151 3.60 -5.87 -0.26
CA SER A 151 2.99 -7.17 -0.45
C SER A 151 3.81 -8.25 0.23
N ASP A 152 3.20 -9.41 0.39
CA ASP A 152 3.96 -10.63 0.59
C ASP A 152 4.81 -10.93 -0.66
N PHE A 153 5.99 -11.49 -0.45
CA PHE A 153 6.95 -11.76 -1.53
C PHE A 153 6.66 -13.13 -2.13
N SER A 154 5.71 -13.17 -3.07
CA SER A 154 5.22 -14.42 -3.68
C SER A 154 6.29 -15.24 -4.40
N GLU A 155 7.40 -14.61 -4.80
CA GLU A 155 8.50 -15.24 -5.52
C GLU A 155 9.53 -15.90 -4.58
N SER A 156 9.41 -15.71 -3.25
CA SER A 156 10.26 -16.34 -2.24
C SER A 156 9.46 -17.13 -1.21
N ALA A 157 9.71 -18.43 -1.08
CA ALA A 157 9.06 -19.26 -0.06
C ALA A 157 9.36 -18.78 1.37
N LEU A 158 10.57 -18.24 1.59
CA LEU A 158 11.04 -17.74 2.89
C LEU A 158 10.27 -16.50 3.35
N PHE A 159 9.79 -15.69 2.41
CA PHE A 159 9.17 -14.39 2.72
C PHE A 159 7.71 -14.28 2.23
N SER A 160 7.06 -15.42 2.03
CA SER A 160 5.73 -15.58 1.45
C SER A 160 4.58 -14.99 2.27
N GLN A 161 4.81 -14.55 3.52
CA GLN A 161 3.78 -13.97 4.40
C GLN A 161 4.31 -12.83 5.30
N VAL A 162 5.43 -12.19 4.94
CA VAL A 162 6.09 -11.22 5.82
C VAL A 162 5.20 -10.01 6.09
N SER A 163 4.63 -9.41 5.05
CA SER A 163 3.86 -8.17 5.15
C SER A 163 2.55 -8.42 5.89
N THR A 164 1.84 -9.49 5.55
CA THR A 164 0.57 -9.83 6.19
C THR A 164 0.74 -10.32 7.63
N ASN A 165 1.78 -11.10 7.94
CA ASN A 165 2.06 -11.50 9.33
C ASN A 165 2.53 -10.33 10.19
N ALA A 166 3.28 -9.37 9.63
CA ALA A 166 3.63 -8.15 10.33
C ALA A 166 2.38 -7.35 10.74
N VAL A 167 1.36 -7.28 9.88
CA VAL A 167 0.07 -6.68 10.23
C VAL A 167 -0.64 -7.47 11.32
N LYS A 168 -0.81 -8.79 11.13
CA LYS A 168 -1.56 -9.66 12.06
C LYS A 168 -0.93 -9.74 13.46
N SER A 169 0.37 -9.54 13.58
CA SER A 169 1.10 -9.55 14.85
C SER A 169 1.08 -8.20 15.58
N THR A 170 0.80 -7.09 14.89
CA THR A 170 0.90 -5.72 15.47
C THR A 170 -0.43 -5.00 15.54
N LEU A 171 -1.46 -5.47 14.83
CA LEU A 171 -2.77 -4.84 14.73
C LEU A 171 -3.89 -5.85 14.97
N HIS A 172 -5.03 -5.35 15.42
CA HIS A 172 -6.20 -6.19 15.69
C HIS A 172 -7.11 -6.26 14.47
N ALA A 173 -7.46 -7.48 14.07
CA ALA A 173 -8.47 -7.72 13.05
C ALA A 173 -9.78 -7.04 13.43
N TYR A 174 -10.40 -6.39 12.45
CA TYR A 174 -11.55 -5.54 12.69
C TYR A 174 -12.68 -5.88 11.73
N ASP A 175 -13.76 -6.42 12.28
CA ASP A 175 -14.97 -6.66 11.52
C ASP A 175 -15.72 -5.33 11.33
N TYR A 176 -15.58 -4.74 10.14
CA TYR A 176 -16.23 -3.48 9.80
C TYR A 176 -17.77 -3.59 9.83
N ARG A 177 -18.35 -4.79 9.72
CA ARG A 177 -19.80 -5.00 9.84
C ARG A 177 -20.29 -4.67 11.25
N LEU A 178 -19.43 -4.74 12.26
CA LEU A 178 -19.75 -4.33 13.62
C LEU A 178 -19.92 -2.80 13.74
N LEU A 179 -19.25 -2.00 12.92
CA LEU A 179 -19.46 -0.53 12.87
C LEU A 179 -20.85 -0.17 12.35
N LEU A 180 -21.43 -1.00 11.49
CA LEU A 180 -22.77 -0.79 10.94
C LEU A 180 -23.87 -1.12 11.95
N SER A 181 -23.54 -1.91 12.98
CA SER A 181 -24.49 -2.42 13.98
C SER A 181 -24.62 -1.57 15.24
N LYS A 182 -23.67 -0.66 15.52
CA LYS A 182 -23.64 0.14 16.75
C LYS A 182 -23.63 1.64 16.45
N PRO A 183 -24.40 2.46 17.20
CA PRO A 183 -24.27 3.90 17.10
C PRO A 183 -22.83 4.30 17.44
N ALA A 184 -22.20 5.09 16.56
CA ALA A 184 -20.82 5.53 16.70
C ALA A 184 -20.59 6.13 18.10
N SER A 185 -19.65 5.58 18.86
CA SER A 185 -19.32 6.13 20.18
C SER A 185 -18.67 7.50 19.98
N ARG A 186 -18.97 8.48 20.85
CA ARG A 186 -18.37 9.83 20.83
C ARG A 186 -16.83 9.83 20.91
N ARG A 187 -16.19 8.70 21.22
CA ARG A 187 -14.73 8.55 21.33
C ARG A 187 -14.06 8.00 20.08
N GLU A 188 -14.80 7.60 19.06
CA GLU A 188 -14.20 7.01 17.86
C GLU A 188 -13.64 8.08 16.90
N PRO A 189 -12.54 7.78 16.19
CA PRO A 189 -12.00 8.71 15.20
C PRO A 189 -12.99 9.01 14.07
N ASN A 190 -13.13 10.28 13.70
CA ASN A 190 -13.93 10.68 12.52
C ASN A 190 -13.51 9.96 11.23
N ALA A 191 -12.22 9.64 11.10
CA ALA A 191 -11.69 8.88 9.97
C ALA A 191 -12.32 7.48 9.88
N LEU A 192 -12.55 6.83 11.02
CA LEU A 192 -13.19 5.53 11.10
C LEU A 192 -14.65 5.59 10.68
N SER A 193 -15.41 6.57 11.16
CA SER A 193 -16.82 6.75 10.76
C SER A 193 -16.95 6.99 9.26
N ARG A 194 -16.04 7.77 8.65
CA ARG A 194 -16.02 7.97 7.19
C ARG A 194 -15.71 6.68 6.42
N LEU A 195 -14.79 5.87 6.92
CA LEU A 195 -14.47 4.58 6.31
C LEU A 195 -15.65 3.61 6.44
N ALA A 196 -16.31 3.54 7.60
CA ALA A 196 -17.50 2.73 7.82
C ALA A 196 -18.62 3.08 6.83
N ASN A 197 -18.92 4.38 6.66
CA ASN A 197 -19.93 4.86 5.72
C ASN A 197 -19.60 4.51 4.27
N PHE A 198 -18.31 4.44 3.91
CA PHE A 198 -17.89 3.98 2.59
C PHE A 198 -18.13 2.48 2.41
N LEU A 199 -17.85 1.67 3.43
CA LEU A 199 -18.01 0.22 3.38
C LEU A 199 -19.48 -0.23 3.41
N SER A 200 -20.40 0.62 3.86
CA SER A 200 -21.84 0.37 3.80
C SER A 200 -22.52 0.74 2.49
N ALA A 201 -21.79 1.36 1.55
CA ALA A 201 -22.32 1.93 0.31
C ALA A 201 -21.94 1.10 -0.92
#